data_AF-A0A846PGB1-F1
#
_entry.id   AF-A0A846PGB1-F1
#
_cell.length_a   1.000
_cell.length_b   1.000
_cell.length_c   1.000
_cell.angle_alpha   90.00
_cell.angle_beta   90.00
_cell.angle_gamma   90.00
#
_symmetry.space_group_name_H-M   'P 1'
#
loop_
_entity.id
_entity.type
_entity.pdbx_description
1 polymer ?
#
loop_
_entity_poly.entity_id
_entity_poly.type
_entity_poly.pdbx_seq_one_letter_code
_entity_poly.pdbx_strand_id
1 'polypeptide(L)' 'MFYGFPELWFISVQVKDCILTVKGLDAFPGSPIVDVKPYLPRADPIPHAQVPKWTRYGPPT' A
#
# COMPACT_ATOMS: atom_id res chain seq x y z
N MET A 1 15.51 -0.63 24.61
CA MET A 1 16.20 -1.44 23.59
C MET A 1 15.16 -2.37 22.98
N PHE A 2 14.51 -1.94 21.91
CA PHE A 2 13.44 -2.71 21.26
C PHE A 2 14.04 -3.44 20.05
N TYR A 3 14.06 -4.76 20.12
CA TYR A 3 14.32 -5.62 18.95
C TYR A 3 13.03 -5.69 18.13
N GLY A 4 13.05 -5.23 16.88
CA GLY A 4 11.91 -5.29 15.97
C GLY A 4 12.33 -5.08 14.52
N PHE A 5 11.98 -6.04 13.68
CA PHE A 5 12.34 -6.24 12.27
C PHE A 5 12.45 -4.98 11.38
N PRO A 6 13.51 -4.83 10.55
CA PRO A 6 13.80 -3.61 9.77
C PRO A 6 13.01 -3.44 8.47
N GLU A 7 11.96 -4.22 8.19
CA GLU A 7 11.32 -4.25 6.85
C GLU A 7 9.95 -3.56 6.74
N LEU A 8 9.38 -3.02 7.82
CA LEU A 8 8.02 -2.43 7.84
C LEU A 8 7.96 -0.91 7.55
N TRP A 9 9.03 -0.29 7.07
CA TRP A 9 9.18 1.18 6.97
C TRP A 9 8.55 1.86 5.73
N PHE A 10 7.82 1.15 4.87
CA PHE A 10 7.55 1.65 3.51
C PHE A 10 6.18 2.30 3.27
N ILE A 11 5.28 2.34 4.26
CA ILE A 11 3.95 2.93 4.09
C ILE A 11 3.87 4.20 4.94
N SER A 12 4.06 5.35 4.30
CA SER A 12 3.89 6.67 4.93
C SER A 12 2.63 7.34 4.41
N VAL A 13 1.82 7.87 5.33
CA VAL A 13 0.67 8.73 5.02
C VAL A 13 0.80 10.02 5.82
N GLN A 14 0.70 11.16 5.14
CA GLN A 14 0.65 12.48 5.76
C GLN A 14 -0.56 13.25 5.25
N VAL A 15 -1.24 13.95 6.17
CA VAL A 15 -2.36 14.83 5.86
C VAL A 15 -1.96 16.27 6.17
N LYS A 16 -2.19 17.17 5.22
CA LYS A 16 -2.07 18.61 5.42
C LYS A 16 -3.18 19.30 4.63
N ASP A 17 -4.08 19.99 5.32
CA ASP A 17 -5.27 20.60 4.71
C ASP A 17 -6.04 19.58 3.85
N CYS A 18 -6.30 19.89 2.58
CA CYS A 18 -6.93 18.99 1.61
C CYS A 18 -5.93 18.15 0.80
N ILE A 19 -4.70 17.95 1.29
CA ILE A 19 -3.63 17.20 0.61
C ILE A 19 -3.29 15.95 1.42
N LEU A 20 -3.35 14.80 0.73
CA LEU A 20 -2.89 13.50 1.23
C LEU A 20 -1.59 13.12 0.51
N THR A 21 -0.48 13.04 1.23
CA THR A 21 0.79 12.53 0.70
C THR A 21 0.93 11.06 1.06
N VAL A 22 1.06 10.19 0.05
CA VAL A 22 1.15 8.74 0.21
C VAL A 22 2.37 8.17 -0.51
N LYS A 23 2.79 6.98 -0.12
CA LYS A 23 3.81 6.17 -0.81
C LYS A 23 3.16 4.92 -1.40
N GLY A 24 3.57 4.55 -2.62
CA GLY A 24 3.10 3.33 -3.30
C GLY A 24 1.84 3.49 -4.16
N LEU A 25 1.44 4.72 -4.50
CA LEU A 25 0.39 4.96 -5.49
C LEU A 25 0.94 4.74 -6.90
N ASP A 26 0.31 3.84 -7.65
CA ASP A 26 0.66 3.53 -9.04
C ASP A 26 -0.32 4.20 -10.01
N ALA A 27 -0.30 5.53 -10.06
CA ALA A 27 -1.15 6.34 -10.94
C ALA A 27 -0.33 7.41 -11.65
N PHE A 28 -0.69 7.71 -12.91
CA PHE A 28 -0.02 8.77 -13.66
C PHE A 28 -0.33 10.16 -13.06
N PRO A 29 0.60 11.13 -13.19
CA PRO A 29 0.33 12.51 -12.81
C PRO A 29 -0.94 13.06 -13.48
N GLY A 30 -1.81 13.70 -12.69
CA GLY A 30 -3.08 14.25 -13.18
C GLY A 30 -4.23 13.23 -13.31
N SER A 31 -4.01 11.95 -12.97
CA SER A 31 -5.10 10.96 -12.93
C SER A 31 -6.18 11.41 -11.94
N PRO A 32 -7.47 11.41 -12.34
CA PRO A 32 -8.54 11.86 -11.45
C PRO A 32 -8.78 10.86 -10.31
N ILE A 33 -8.92 11.38 -9.10
CA ILE A 33 -9.32 10.59 -7.93
C ILE A 33 -10.84 10.54 -7.87
N VAL A 34 -11.39 9.32 -7.90
CA VAL A 34 -12.84 9.10 -7.88
C VAL A 34 -13.38 9.00 -6.45
N ASP A 35 -12.65 8.33 -5.56
CA ASP A 35 -13.09 8.04 -4.20
C ASP A 35 -11.92 7.74 -3.27
N VAL A 36 -12.07 8.04 -1.99
CA VAL A 36 -11.09 7.75 -0.92
C VAL A 36 -11.85 7.10 0.24
N LYS A 37 -11.46 5.88 0.59
CA LYS A 37 -12.07 5.12 1.69
C LYS A 37 -11.03 4.72 2.74
N PRO A 38 -11.42 4.64 4.04
CA PRO A 38 -10.54 4.06 5.04
C PRO A 38 -10.36 2.56 4.75
N TYR A 39 -9.14 2.06 4.92
CA TYR A 39 -8.90 0.63 4.96
C TYR A 39 -9.40 0.08 6.30
N LEU A 40 -10.25 -0.94 6.26
CA LEU A 40 -10.83 -1.63 7.41
C LEU A 40 -10.16 -3.01 7.57
N PRO A 41 -9.18 -3.17 8.48
CA PRO A 41 -8.44 -4.43 8.64
C PRO A 41 -9.31 -5.64 8.99
N ARG A 42 -10.55 -5.43 9.44
CA ARG A 42 -11.50 -6.51 9.71
C ARG A 42 -12.24 -7.01 8.47
N ALA A 43 -12.46 -6.15 7.48
CA ALA A 43 -13.37 -6.40 6.37
C ALA A 43 -12.66 -6.47 5.01
N ASP A 44 -11.58 -5.70 4.83
CA ASP A 44 -10.90 -5.57 3.56
C ASP A 44 -9.85 -6.65 3.26
N PRO A 45 -9.13 -7.24 4.23
CA PRO A 45 -8.24 -8.35 3.91
C PRO A 45 -9.04 -9.54 3.39
N ILE A 46 -8.49 -10.19 2.35
CA ILE A 46 -8.92 -11.51 1.91
C ILE A 46 -7.87 -12.51 2.40
N PRO A 47 -8.10 -13.21 3.53
CA PRO A 47 -7.16 -14.20 4.03
C PRO A 47 -6.91 -15.27 2.97
N HIS A 48 -5.65 -15.68 2.81
CA HIS A 48 -5.25 -16.71 1.86
C HIS A 48 -5.51 -16.36 0.38
N ALA A 49 -5.52 -15.08 0.01
CA ALA A 49 -5.50 -14.68 -1.39
C ALA A 49 -4.35 -15.40 -2.13
N GLN A 50 -4.69 -16.17 -3.16
CA GLN A 50 -3.72 -16.90 -3.97
C GLN A 50 -3.45 -16.13 -5.25
N VAL A 51 -2.17 -16.08 -5.65
CA VAL A 51 -1.74 -15.53 -6.93
C VAL A 51 -1.21 -16.66 -7.81
N PRO A 52 -1.35 -16.56 -9.14
CA PRO A 52 -0.79 -17.56 -10.05
C PRO A 52 0.71 -17.78 -9.82
N LYS A 53 1.18 -19.03 -9.95
CA LYS A 53 2.59 -19.39 -9.65
C LYS A 53 3.62 -18.50 -10.37
N TRP A 54 3.31 -18.03 -11.58
CA TRP A 54 4.19 -17.18 -12.39
C TRP A 54 4.39 -15.76 -11.82
N THR A 55 3.52 -15.30 -10.93
CA THR A 55 3.65 -13.98 -10.26
C THR A 55 4.48 -14.02 -8.97
N ARG A 56 4.89 -15.21 -8.50
CA ARG A 56 5.57 -15.37 -7.20
C ARG A 56 6.97 -14.77 -7.18
N TYR A 57 7.54 -14.47 -8.34
CA TYR A 57 8.88 -13.90 -8.48
C TYR A 57 8.75 -12.58 -9.22
N GLY A 58 9.30 -11.51 -8.62
CA GLY A 58 9.41 -10.22 -9.29
C GLY A 58 10.49 -10.24 -10.38
N PRO A 59 10.63 -9.15 -11.15
CA PRO A 59 11.79 -8.94 -12.01
C PRO A 59 13.09 -9.12 -11.18
N PRO A 60 14.19 -9.64 -11.75
CA PRO A 60 15.48 -9.58 -11.09
C PRO A 60 15.80 -8.11 -10.76
N THR A 61 15.82 -7.76 -9.48
CA THR A 61 16.23 -6.45 -8.96
C THR A 61 17.71 -6.44 -8.66
#